data_AF-A0A959KUY4-F1
#
_entry.id   AF-A0A959KUY4-F1
#
_cell.length_a   1.000
_cell.length_b   1.000
_cell.length_c   1.000
_cell.angle_alpha   90.00
_cell.angle_beta   90.00
_cell.angle_gamma   90.00
#
_symmetry.space_group_name_H-M   'P 1'
#
loop_
_entity.id
_entity.type
_entity.pdbx_description
1 polymer ?
#
loop_
_entity_poly.entity_id
_entity_poly.type
_entity_poly.pdbx_seq_one_letter_code
_entity_poly.pdbx_strand_id
1 'polypeptide(L)'
;MQANLSGLDKIELSSFPVVVPNMRYGFALDTFHVAEGTIQPNQFLGDLLSARGVNYQTIETLSANSKDVFDIRHLRVDRPYVILSKDPEAAADYFIYEPNVYEYIVFPLKGDLTAKRVSRPMDTELRTAAGRIESSLWQTMVDNGL
;
A
#
# COMPACT_ATOMS: atom_id res chain seq x y z
N MET A 1 19.38 10.09 66.33
CA MET A 1 18.29 9.31 65.69
C MET A 1 18.58 9.26 64.21
N GLN A 2 19.02 8.12 63.70
CA GLN A 2 19.24 7.92 62.26
C GLN A 2 17.88 7.60 61.63
N ALA A 3 17.46 8.40 60.64
CA ALA A 3 16.27 8.11 59.85
C ALA A 3 16.66 7.09 58.77
N ASN A 4 16.17 5.85 58.91
CA ASN A 4 16.26 4.83 57.88
C ASN A 4 15.24 5.17 56.78
N LEU A 5 15.74 5.61 55.62
CA LEU A 5 14.96 5.70 54.39
C LEU A 5 15.07 4.36 53.67
N SER A 6 14.26 3.38 54.10
CA SER A 6 14.10 2.11 53.39
C SER A 6 13.20 2.30 52.18
N GLY A 7 13.67 1.90 51.02
CA GLY A 7 12.82 1.54 49.89
C GLY A 7 12.37 2.72 49.02
N LEU A 8 13.31 3.34 48.32
CA LEU A 8 13.00 3.79 46.96
C LEU A 8 13.29 2.58 46.07
N ASP A 9 12.24 1.80 45.80
CA ASP A 9 12.27 0.81 44.72
C ASP A 9 12.80 1.53 43.48
N LYS A 10 13.92 1.00 42.97
CA LYS A 10 14.48 1.35 41.68
C LYS A 10 13.33 1.27 40.67
N ILE A 11 12.82 2.42 40.24
CA ILE A 11 11.95 2.48 39.07
C ILE A 11 12.87 2.16 37.90
N GLU A 12 12.90 0.89 37.53
CA GLU A 12 13.42 0.38 36.28
C GLU A 12 12.63 1.10 35.15
N LEU A 13 13.10 2.27 34.73
CA LEU A 13 12.64 2.99 33.52
C LEU A 13 13.07 2.26 32.23
N SER A 14 13.21 0.94 32.28
CA SER A 14 13.65 0.10 31.18
C SER A 14 12.41 -0.47 30.50
N SER A 15 12.03 0.17 29.40
CA SER A 15 11.07 -0.29 28.37
C SER A 15 9.61 0.09 28.62
N PHE A 16 9.26 1.33 28.27
CA PHE A 16 7.99 1.48 27.53
C PHE A 16 8.08 0.57 26.30
N PRO A 17 7.11 -0.31 26.03
CA PRO A 17 7.13 -1.10 24.81
C PRO A 17 7.17 -0.12 23.64
N VAL A 18 8.31 -0.05 22.96
CA VAL A 18 8.42 0.66 21.68
C VAL A 18 7.66 -0.23 20.70
N VAL A 19 6.35 -0.01 20.61
CA VAL A 19 5.54 -0.62 19.57
C VAL A 19 6.06 -0.03 18.27
N VAL A 20 6.81 -0.83 17.52
CA VAL A 20 7.29 -0.43 16.19
C VAL A 20 6.02 -0.21 15.36
N PRO A 21 5.73 1.03 14.94
CA PRO A 21 4.51 1.28 14.21
C PRO A 21 4.53 0.48 12.91
N ASN A 22 3.41 -0.14 12.59
CA ASN A 22 3.29 -0.92 11.36
C ASN A 22 3.18 0.06 10.18
N MET A 23 4.34 0.44 9.65
CA MET A 23 4.46 1.40 8.56
C MET A 23 4.23 0.68 7.23
N ARG A 24 3.14 1.03 6.54
CA ARG A 24 2.84 0.53 5.19
C ARG A 24 2.39 1.66 4.29
N TYR A 25 2.86 1.67 3.04
CA TYR A 25 2.54 2.70 2.04
C TYR A 25 2.93 4.14 2.44
N GLY A 26 3.79 4.31 3.44
CA GLY A 26 4.12 5.61 4.02
C GLY A 26 3.18 6.09 5.14
N PHE A 27 2.23 5.25 5.57
CA PHE A 27 1.32 5.50 6.68
C PHE A 27 1.62 4.58 7.87
N ALA A 28 1.46 5.10 9.08
CA ALA A 28 1.40 4.28 10.28
C ALA A 28 0.01 3.64 10.35
N LEU A 29 -0.11 2.36 10.00
CA LEU A 29 -1.40 1.68 9.95
C LEU A 29 -2.10 1.64 11.32
N ASP A 30 -1.34 1.73 12.42
CA ASP A 30 -1.89 1.71 13.78
C ASP A 30 -2.80 2.89 14.12
N THR A 31 -2.68 4.00 13.38
CA THR A 31 -3.52 5.19 13.56
C THR A 31 -4.76 5.19 12.67
N PHE A 32 -4.91 4.19 11.79
CA PHE A 32 -6.00 4.11 10.83
C PHE A 32 -6.73 2.78 10.94
N HIS A 33 -8.02 2.79 10.63
CA HIS A 33 -8.75 1.58 10.32
C HIS A 33 -8.40 1.14 8.90
N VAL A 34 -7.79 -0.05 8.80
CA VAL A 34 -7.34 -0.65 7.54
C VAL A 34 -8.36 -1.66 7.06
N ALA A 35 -8.94 -1.43 5.88
CA ALA A 35 -9.78 -2.40 5.19
C ALA A 35 -9.08 -2.86 3.91
N GLU A 36 -8.57 -4.08 3.93
CA GLU A 36 -7.96 -4.72 2.76
C GLU A 36 -9.02 -5.49 1.96
N GLY A 37 -8.88 -5.52 0.64
CA GLY A 37 -9.77 -6.26 -0.25
C GLY A 37 -9.15 -6.50 -1.62
N THR A 38 -9.87 -7.21 -2.48
CA THR A 38 -9.44 -7.53 -3.84
C THR A 38 -10.53 -7.12 -4.81
N ILE A 39 -10.15 -6.45 -5.90
CA ILE A 39 -11.10 -5.98 -6.91
C ILE A 39 -11.77 -7.15 -7.61
N GLN A 40 -13.10 -7.22 -7.52
CA GLN A 40 -13.90 -8.26 -8.16
C GLN A 40 -14.21 -7.92 -9.64
N PRO A 41 -14.54 -8.93 -10.46
CA PRO A 41 -15.03 -8.68 -11.82
C PRO A 41 -16.25 -7.75 -11.80
N ASN A 42 -16.28 -6.78 -12.73
CA ASN A 42 -17.33 -5.74 -12.83
C ASN A 42 -17.44 -4.79 -11.63
N GLN A 43 -16.42 -4.70 -10.77
CA GLN A 43 -16.41 -3.77 -9.65
C GLN A 43 -15.63 -2.49 -10.01
N PHE A 44 -16.30 -1.34 -9.96
CA PHE A 44 -15.69 -0.04 -10.24
C PHE A 44 -15.24 0.67 -8.96
N LEU A 45 -14.25 1.57 -9.07
CA LEU A 45 -13.85 2.36 -7.90
C LEU A 45 -15.01 3.20 -7.36
N GLY A 46 -15.82 3.74 -8.27
CA GLY A 46 -16.99 4.54 -7.92
C GLY A 46 -17.87 3.79 -6.93
N ASP A 47 -18.21 2.55 -7.23
CA ASP A 47 -19.05 1.71 -6.37
C ASP A 47 -18.35 1.36 -5.04
N LEU A 48 -17.05 1.04 -5.08
CA LEU A 48 -16.25 0.76 -3.88
C LEU A 48 -16.21 1.95 -2.91
N LEU A 49 -16.01 3.15 -3.44
CA LEU A 49 -15.92 4.38 -2.65
C LEU A 49 -17.29 4.88 -2.21
N SER A 50 -18.29 4.82 -3.09
CA SER A 50 -19.67 5.17 -2.74
C SER A 50 -20.23 4.26 -1.65
N ALA A 51 -19.92 2.96 -1.67
CA ALA A 51 -20.27 2.04 -0.59
C ALA A 51 -19.59 2.39 0.76
N ARG A 52 -18.50 3.18 0.74
CA ARG A 52 -17.77 3.66 1.91
C ARG A 52 -18.07 5.13 2.24
N GLY A 53 -19.19 5.66 1.76
CA GLY A 53 -19.68 6.99 2.10
C GLY A 53 -18.96 8.15 1.39
N VAL A 54 -18.19 7.87 0.33
CA VAL A 54 -17.53 8.91 -0.47
C VAL A 54 -18.52 9.48 -1.47
N ASN A 55 -18.64 10.81 -1.51
CA ASN A 55 -19.52 11.52 -2.43
C ASN A 55 -19.06 11.35 -3.89
N TYR A 56 -20.00 11.16 -4.81
CA TYR A 56 -19.77 11.06 -6.24
C TYR A 56 -19.00 12.25 -6.81
N GLN A 57 -19.28 13.48 -6.36
CA GLN A 57 -18.56 14.69 -6.80
C GLN A 57 -17.06 14.62 -6.48
N THR A 58 -16.71 14.05 -5.32
CA THR A 58 -15.33 13.84 -4.90
C THR A 58 -14.66 12.80 -5.78
N ILE A 59 -15.36 11.72 -6.13
CA ILE A 59 -14.87 10.66 -7.02
C ILE A 59 -14.62 11.20 -8.42
N GLU A 60 -15.52 12.02 -8.95
CA GLU A 60 -15.38 12.64 -10.27
C GLU A 60 -14.19 13.61 -10.32
N THR A 61 -14.07 14.47 -9.31
CA THR A 61 -12.94 15.41 -9.19
C THR A 61 -11.62 14.67 -9.05
N LEU A 62 -11.58 13.63 -8.21
CA LEU A 62 -10.44 12.75 -8.06
C LEU A 62 -10.09 12.07 -9.39
N SER A 63 -11.07 11.57 -10.14
CA SER A 63 -10.86 10.95 -11.45
C SER A 63 -10.30 11.93 -12.48
N ALA A 64 -10.73 13.19 -12.45
CA ALA A 64 -10.21 14.22 -13.32
C ALA A 64 -8.75 14.56 -12.98
N ASN A 65 -8.46 14.80 -11.69
CA ASN A 65 -7.13 15.16 -11.22
C ASN A 65 -6.11 14.01 -11.29
N SER A 66 -6.57 12.78 -11.12
CA SER A 66 -5.71 11.60 -11.11
C SER A 66 -5.42 11.09 -12.51
N LYS A 67 -6.11 11.58 -13.55
CA LYS A 67 -5.99 11.07 -14.92
C LYS A 67 -4.56 11.09 -15.47
N ASP A 68 -3.78 12.10 -15.09
CA ASP A 68 -2.38 12.24 -15.51
C ASP A 68 -1.45 11.23 -14.81
N VAL A 69 -1.83 10.77 -13.62
CA VAL A 69 -1.07 9.78 -12.85
C VAL A 69 -1.56 8.37 -13.17
N PHE A 70 -2.84 8.10 -12.95
CA PHE A 70 -3.48 6.83 -13.23
C PHE A 70 -4.96 7.02 -13.50
N ASP A 71 -5.41 6.51 -14.65
CA ASP A 71 -6.84 6.49 -14.96
C ASP A 71 -7.55 5.44 -14.11
N ILE A 72 -8.34 5.94 -13.17
CA ILE A 72 -8.99 5.14 -12.14
C ILE A 72 -10.07 4.21 -12.70
N ARG A 73 -10.49 4.42 -13.95
CA ARG A 73 -11.42 3.53 -14.66
C ARG A 73 -10.75 2.23 -15.14
N HIS A 74 -9.42 2.21 -15.19
CA HIS A 74 -8.63 1.05 -15.62
C HIS A 74 -8.11 0.22 -14.45
N LEU A 75 -8.88 0.14 -13.36
CA LEU A 75 -8.59 -0.81 -12.29
C LEU A 75 -8.65 -2.24 -12.83
N ARG A 76 -7.64 -3.03 -12.46
CA ARG A 76 -7.53 -4.42 -12.90
C ARG A 76 -8.21 -5.31 -11.87
N VAL A 77 -8.95 -6.29 -12.38
CA VAL A 77 -9.53 -7.36 -11.57
C VAL A 77 -8.42 -8.17 -10.88
N ASP A 78 -8.73 -8.72 -9.71
CA ASP A 78 -7.84 -9.56 -8.90
C ASP A 78 -6.60 -8.81 -8.38
N ARG A 79 -6.70 -7.49 -8.26
CA ARG A 79 -5.67 -6.67 -7.63
C ARG A 79 -6.06 -6.30 -6.22
N PRO A 80 -5.11 -6.36 -5.27
CA PRO A 80 -5.38 -5.94 -3.91
C PRO A 80 -5.51 -4.42 -3.85
N TYR A 81 -6.40 -3.98 -2.97
CA TYR A 81 -6.57 -2.59 -2.59
C TYR A 81 -6.68 -2.49 -1.07
N VAL A 82 -6.33 -1.31 -0.55
CA VAL A 82 -6.42 -0.99 0.86
C VAL A 82 -7.13 0.33 1.03
N ILE A 83 -8.10 0.37 1.93
CA ILE A 83 -8.82 1.58 2.31
C ILE A 83 -8.38 1.95 3.72
N LEU A 84 -7.91 3.18 3.89
CA LEU A 84 -7.59 3.75 5.19
C LEU A 84 -8.67 4.75 5.59
N SER A 85 -9.23 4.56 6.77
CA SER A 85 -10.21 5.47 7.37
C SER A 85 -9.76 5.83 8.77
N LYS A 86 -9.82 7.09 9.15
CA LYS A 86 -9.45 7.53 10.51
C LYS A 86 -10.49 7.08 11.53
N ASP A 87 -11.77 7.16 11.15
CA ASP A 87 -12.90 6.70 11.96
C ASP A 87 -13.67 5.60 11.19
N PRO A 88 -14.13 4.52 11.83
CA PRO A 88 -14.83 3.42 11.16
C PRO A 88 -16.16 3.81 10.50
N GLU A 89 -16.84 4.81 11.07
CA GLU A 89 -18.14 5.32 10.62
C GLU A 89 -18.00 6.50 9.65
N ALA A 90 -16.79 7.05 9.51
CA ALA A 90 -16.54 8.16 8.61
C ALA A 90 -16.27 7.66 7.19
N ALA A 91 -16.44 8.58 6.22
CA ALA A 91 -16.00 8.35 4.86
C ALA A 91 -14.49 8.08 4.81
N ALA A 92 -14.11 7.15 3.93
CA ALA A 92 -12.73 6.76 3.70
C ALA A 92 -11.82 7.99 3.44
N ASP A 93 -10.62 7.98 4.01
CA ASP A 93 -9.65 9.07 3.90
C ASP A 93 -8.66 8.84 2.75
N TYR A 94 -8.20 7.60 2.60
CA TYR A 94 -7.27 7.20 1.55
C TYR A 94 -7.70 5.89 0.91
N PHE A 95 -7.54 5.81 -0.40
CA PHE A 95 -7.64 4.58 -1.17
C PHE A 95 -6.27 4.26 -1.75
N ILE A 96 -5.76 3.06 -1.52
CA ILE A 96 -4.45 2.61 -1.97
C ILE A 96 -4.67 1.42 -2.90
N TYR A 97 -4.08 1.51 -4.09
CA TYR A 97 -4.21 0.49 -5.11
C TYR A 97 -2.84 -0.01 -5.56
N GLU A 98 -2.69 -1.32 -5.66
CA GLU A 98 -1.45 -1.98 -6.08
C GLU A 98 -1.64 -2.62 -7.46
N PRO A 99 -1.33 -1.90 -8.56
CA PRO A 99 -1.41 -2.48 -9.91
C PRO A 99 -0.42 -3.64 -10.10
N ASN A 100 0.70 -3.62 -9.39
CA ASN A 100 1.72 -4.67 -9.36
C ASN A 100 2.46 -4.64 -8.00
N VAL A 101 3.41 -5.56 -7.80
CA VAL A 101 4.19 -5.67 -6.56
C VAL A 101 5.27 -4.60 -6.40
N TYR A 102 5.49 -3.81 -7.45
CA TYR A 102 6.60 -2.88 -7.59
C TYR A 102 6.17 -1.43 -7.34
N GLU A 103 4.92 -1.09 -7.61
CA GLU A 103 4.37 0.25 -7.44
C GLU A 103 3.02 0.19 -6.75
N TYR A 104 2.70 1.24 -6.01
CA TYR A 104 1.38 1.46 -5.45
C TYR A 104 0.95 2.89 -5.70
N ILE A 105 -0.35 3.10 -5.74
CA ILE A 105 -0.94 4.42 -6.01
C ILE A 105 -1.80 4.78 -4.81
N VAL A 106 -1.52 5.95 -4.23
CA VAL A 106 -2.25 6.51 -3.10
C VAL A 106 -3.20 7.58 -3.63
N PHE A 107 -4.48 7.38 -3.39
CA PHE A 107 -5.56 8.29 -3.74
C PHE A 107 -6.10 8.93 -2.45
N PRO A 108 -5.77 10.20 -2.19
CA PRO A 108 -6.39 10.96 -1.11
C PRO A 108 -7.86 11.28 -1.47
N LEU A 109 -8.78 10.95 -0.56
CA LEU A 109 -10.22 11.16 -0.73
C LEU A 109 -10.73 12.39 0.02
N LYS A 110 -9.91 12.97 0.90
CA LYS A 110 -10.17 14.25 1.60
C LYS A 110 -9.07 15.27 1.31
N GLY A 111 -9.48 16.51 1.04
CA GLY A 111 -8.57 17.63 0.84
C GLY A 111 -8.04 17.71 -0.59
N ASP A 112 -6.72 17.52 -0.73
CA ASP A 112 -6.04 17.58 -2.03
C ASP A 112 -6.26 16.27 -2.78
N LEU A 113 -7.29 16.24 -3.65
CA LEU A 113 -7.74 15.08 -4.44
C LEU A 113 -6.77 14.72 -5.58
N THR A 114 -5.48 14.66 -5.26
CA THR A 114 -4.39 14.43 -6.20
C THR A 114 -3.75 13.07 -5.92
N ALA A 115 -3.89 12.13 -6.85
CA ALA A 115 -3.26 10.82 -6.73
C ALA A 115 -1.73 10.90 -6.78
N LYS A 116 -1.07 10.03 -6.01
CA LYS A 116 0.40 9.90 -6.01
C LYS A 116 0.76 8.46 -6.33
N ARG A 117 1.51 8.26 -7.42
CA ARG A 117 2.17 6.99 -7.73
C ARG A 117 3.48 6.93 -6.96
N VAL A 118 3.70 5.84 -6.24
CA VAL A 118 4.96 5.58 -5.52
C VAL A 118 5.53 4.26 -6.02
N SER A 119 6.77 4.31 -6.51
CA SER A 119 7.54 3.10 -6.81
C SER A 119 8.21 2.62 -5.53
N ARG A 120 8.06 1.33 -5.22
CA ARG A 120 8.84 0.68 -4.17
C ARG A 120 10.31 0.63 -4.61
N PRO A 121 11.27 0.73 -3.69
CA PRO A 121 12.68 0.52 -4.01
C PRO A 121 12.87 -0.93 -4.48
N MET A 122 13.56 -1.11 -5.62
CA MET A 122 13.82 -2.43 -6.21
C MET A 122 15.30 -2.54 -6.50
N ASP A 123 15.90 -3.65 -6.08
CA ASP A 123 17.24 -4.04 -6.50
C ASP A 123 17.10 -4.89 -7.77
N THR A 124 17.51 -4.34 -8.92
CA THR A 124 17.49 -5.06 -10.20
C THR A 124 18.79 -5.86 -10.34
N GLU A 125 18.74 -7.18 -10.14
CA GLU A 125 19.87 -8.06 -10.48
C GLU A 125 19.85 -8.42 -11.98
N LEU A 126 20.86 -7.99 -12.72
CA LEU A 126 21.07 -8.40 -14.11
C LEU A 126 21.70 -9.80 -14.15
N ARG A 127 20.94 -10.82 -14.56
CA ARG A 127 21.47 -12.17 -14.80
C ARG A 127 21.82 -12.35 -16.27
N THR A 128 23.11 -12.54 -16.56
CA THR A 128 23.62 -12.82 -17.91
C THR A 128 23.87 -14.33 -18.04
N ALA A 129 23.17 -15.00 -18.95
CA ALA A 129 23.45 -16.38 -19.33
C ALA A 129 24.18 -16.40 -20.69
N ALA A 130 25.26 -17.17 -20.81
CA ALA A 130 26.01 -17.36 -22.05
C ALA A 130 26.00 -18.85 -22.41
N GLY A 131 25.46 -19.20 -23.59
CA GLY A 131 25.41 -20.56 -24.12
C GLY A 131 26.14 -20.65 -25.46
N ARG A 132 26.84 -21.76 -25.69
CA ARG A 132 27.48 -22.07 -26.98
C ARG A 132 26.46 -22.79 -27.86
N ILE A 133 26.06 -22.15 -28.97
CA ILE A 133 25.08 -22.69 -29.91
C ILE A 133 25.73 -23.86 -30.67
N GLU A 134 25.39 -25.10 -30.32
CA GLU A 134 25.79 -26.29 -31.09
C GLU A 134 24.60 -26.95 -31.84
N SER A 135 23.37 -26.47 -31.67
CA SER A 135 22.21 -26.75 -32.53
C SER A 135 21.06 -25.74 -32.32
N SER A 136 19.88 -25.98 -32.90
CA SER A 136 18.78 -25.01 -33.05
C SER A 136 18.44 -24.26 -31.76
N LEU A 137 18.22 -22.95 -31.90
CA LEU A 137 18.07 -21.96 -30.84
C LEU A 137 17.04 -22.34 -29.76
N TRP A 138 15.98 -23.05 -30.17
CA TRP A 138 14.92 -23.58 -29.30
C TRP A 138 15.41 -24.60 -28.26
N GLN A 139 16.31 -25.51 -28.66
CA GLN A 139 16.81 -26.54 -27.75
C GLN A 139 17.71 -25.93 -26.66
N THR A 140 18.51 -24.93 -27.03
CA THR A 140 19.42 -24.25 -26.09
C THR A 140 18.67 -23.42 -25.04
N MET A 141 17.50 -22.85 -25.36
CA MET A 141 16.68 -22.12 -24.39
C MET A 141 16.09 -23.05 -23.32
N VAL A 142 15.53 -24.20 -23.73
CA VAL A 142 14.95 -25.20 -22.82
C VAL A 142 16.02 -25.82 -21.91
N ASP A 143 17.19 -26.13 -22.46
CA ASP A 143 18.27 -26.78 -21.70
C ASP A 143 18.93 -25.83 -20.66
N ASN A 144 18.84 -24.51 -20.84
CA ASN A 144 19.36 -23.51 -19.89
C ASN A 144 18.31 -23.00 -18.88
N GLY A 145 17.11 -23.60 -18.85
CA GLY A 145 16.09 -23.30 -17.84
C GLY A 145 15.48 -21.89 -17.95
N LEU A 146 15.37 -21.37 -19.18
CA LEU A 146 14.67 -20.13 -19.51
C LEU A 146 13.21 -20.39 -19.94
#